data_AF-A0A8X8FRU5-F1
#
_entry.id   AF-A0A8X8FRU5-F1
#
_cell.length_a   1.000
_cell.length_b   1.000
_cell.length_c   1.000
_cell.angle_alpha   90.00
_cell.angle_beta   90.00
_cell.angle_gamma   90.00
#
_symmetry.space_group_name_H-M   'P 1'
#
loop_
_entity.id
_entity.type
_entity.pdbx_description
1 polymer ?
#
loop_
_entity_poly.entity_id
_entity_poly.type
_entity_poly.pdbx_seq_one_letter_code
_entity_poly.pdbx_strand_id
1 'polypeptide(L)'
;MRVACWLFPMLMLLVGCQRVPDVPPAADGAVAEPPAAAPTRVAESTRDGADALPLLAAVAADAQDPGAVVRTYAVHLLRREFDKADASWMVAPPPGRADDAALRGLREVRDLKINTDAPVPRDRQQPTHLIEVPVRIRVTTATTTVRYNGWYRLVPDPQRSAWLIQSANLQPVLD
;
A
#
# COMPACT_ATOMS: atom_id res chain seq x y z
N MET A 1 34.86 48.04 -3.94
CA MET A 1 35.28 47.92 -2.52
C MET A 1 34.19 47.13 -1.80
N ARG A 2 34.37 45.98 -1.15
CA ARG A 2 35.52 45.07 -0.88
C ARG A 2 34.99 43.62 -1.06
N VAL A 3 35.69 42.73 -1.77
CA VAL A 3 36.41 41.52 -1.26
C VAL A 3 35.51 40.45 -0.60
N ALA A 4 35.58 39.14 -0.88
CA ALA A 4 36.11 38.31 -1.99
C ALA A 4 35.78 36.82 -1.76
N CYS A 5 36.10 35.95 -2.74
CA CYS A 5 36.56 34.55 -2.58
C CYS A 5 35.62 33.49 -1.96
N TRP A 6 35.15 32.50 -2.75
CA TRP A 6 35.76 31.15 -2.95
C TRP A 6 35.13 30.10 -1.98
N LEU A 7 34.89 28.80 -2.28
CA LEU A 7 35.22 27.89 -3.40
C LEU A 7 34.13 26.79 -3.53
N PHE A 8 33.87 26.35 -4.76
CA PHE A 8 33.49 24.96 -5.10
C PHE A 8 34.80 24.24 -5.51
N PRO A 9 34.88 22.90 -5.72
CA PRO A 9 34.44 21.76 -4.90
C PRO A 9 35.56 20.70 -4.70
N MET A 10 35.41 19.70 -3.82
CA MET A 10 36.08 18.38 -3.99
C MET A 10 35.50 17.31 -3.04
N LEU A 11 35.09 16.16 -3.60
CA LEU A 11 35.69 14.81 -3.43
C LEU A 11 35.01 14.00 -2.30
N MET A 12 34.11 13.05 -2.56
CA MET A 12 34.31 11.68 -3.10
C MET A 12 35.31 10.80 -2.32
N LEU A 13 35.00 9.50 -2.31
CA LEU A 13 35.75 8.35 -1.75
C LEU A 13 35.54 8.01 -0.27
N LEU A 14 34.73 6.97 -0.06
CA LEU A 14 34.87 5.84 0.88
C LEU A 14 33.71 4.89 0.54
N VAL A 15 33.82 4.00 -0.45
CA VAL A 15 34.67 2.79 -0.49
C VAL A 15 34.47 1.95 0.78
N GLY A 16 33.48 1.07 0.75
CA GLY A 16 33.27 -0.02 1.70
C GLY A 16 33.15 -1.34 0.92
N CYS A 17 33.98 -2.33 1.26
CA CYS A 17 34.29 -3.45 0.38
C CYS A 17 33.12 -4.40 0.10
N GLN A 18 33.12 -4.97 -1.11
CA GLN A 18 32.28 -6.12 -1.46
C GLN A 18 32.62 -7.35 -0.61
N ARG A 19 31.61 -8.18 -0.31
CA ARG A 19 31.82 -9.59 0.04
C ARG A 19 31.46 -10.46 -1.16
N VAL A 20 32.47 -11.13 -1.70
CA VAL A 20 32.32 -12.20 -2.69
C VAL A 20 31.69 -13.42 -2.01
N PRO A 21 30.73 -14.13 -2.65
CA PRO A 21 30.27 -15.42 -2.16
C PRO A 21 31.30 -16.52 -2.46
N ASP A 22 31.69 -17.28 -1.44
CA ASP A 22 32.45 -18.52 -1.63
C ASP A 22 31.58 -19.57 -2.33
N VAL A 23 32.06 -20.07 -3.47
CA VAL A 23 31.46 -21.18 -4.22
C VAL A 23 32.44 -22.37 -4.16
N PRO A 24 32.13 -23.45 -3.43
CA PRO A 24 32.90 -24.69 -3.55
C PRO A 24 32.62 -25.35 -4.91
N PRO A 25 33.63 -25.98 -5.55
CA PRO A 25 33.48 -26.60 -6.86
C PRO A 25 32.65 -27.89 -6.85
N ALA A 26 32.26 -28.31 -8.05
CA ALA A 26 31.26 -29.34 -8.31
C ALA A 26 31.58 -30.75 -7.73
N ALA A 27 30.51 -31.46 -7.39
CA ALA A 27 30.46 -32.91 -7.43
C ALA A 27 29.40 -33.32 -8.47
N ASP A 28 29.84 -33.91 -9.59
CA ASP A 28 28.92 -34.58 -10.52
C ASP A 28 28.33 -35.82 -9.85
N GLY A 29 27.01 -35.96 -9.95
CA GLY A 29 26.25 -37.02 -9.26
C GLY A 29 24.85 -37.20 -9.86
N ALA A 30 24.79 -37.55 -11.15
CA ALA A 30 23.53 -37.74 -11.86
C ALA A 30 22.90 -39.13 -11.59
N VAL A 31 21.75 -39.18 -10.91
CA VAL A 31 20.78 -40.32 -10.91
C VAL A 31 19.35 -39.77 -10.72
N ALA A 32 18.35 -40.42 -11.34
CA ALA A 32 16.91 -40.14 -11.23
C ALA A 32 16.17 -41.27 -10.46
N GLU A 33 14.89 -41.22 -10.07
CA GLU A 33 13.74 -40.38 -10.46
C GLU A 33 12.85 -40.07 -9.20
N PRO A 34 11.61 -39.54 -9.26
CA PRO A 34 10.95 -38.92 -8.10
C PRO A 34 10.09 -39.91 -7.27
N PRO A 35 9.69 -39.48 -6.06
CA PRO A 35 8.35 -39.78 -5.57
C PRO A 35 7.54 -38.51 -5.25
N ALA A 36 6.24 -38.56 -5.57
CA ALA A 36 5.32 -37.47 -5.31
C ALA A 36 4.98 -37.32 -3.82
N ALA A 37 5.05 -36.09 -3.32
CA ALA A 37 4.30 -35.65 -2.15
C ALA A 37 3.98 -34.16 -2.32
N ALA A 38 2.78 -33.85 -2.83
CA ALA A 38 2.29 -32.49 -2.79
C ALA A 38 2.00 -32.12 -1.33
N PRO A 39 2.66 -31.11 -0.73
CA PRO A 39 2.12 -30.52 0.48
C PRO A 39 0.82 -29.83 0.08
N THR A 40 -0.31 -30.41 0.47
CA THR A 40 -1.58 -29.69 0.54
C THR A 40 -1.32 -28.45 1.38
N ARG A 41 -1.15 -27.29 0.73
CA ARG A 41 -1.18 -26.00 1.42
C ARG A 41 -2.60 -25.85 1.91
N VAL A 42 -2.81 -26.28 3.16
CA VAL A 42 -4.04 -26.03 3.92
C VAL A 42 -4.37 -24.56 3.73
N ALA A 43 -5.58 -24.28 3.24
CA ALA A 43 -6.04 -22.93 3.01
C ALA A 43 -6.19 -22.23 4.36
N GLU A 44 -5.12 -21.56 4.80
CA GLU A 44 -5.11 -20.74 5.99
C GLU A 44 -5.83 -19.42 5.68
N SER A 45 -7.15 -19.49 5.62
CA SER A 45 -8.05 -18.37 5.30
C SER A 45 -9.14 -18.22 6.35
N THR A 46 -8.79 -18.48 7.61
CA THR A 46 -9.72 -18.39 8.76
C THR A 46 -9.07 -17.82 10.03
N ARG A 47 -7.78 -17.45 10.01
CA ARG A 47 -7.12 -16.78 11.16
C ARG A 47 -7.23 -15.25 11.13
N ASP A 48 -7.29 -14.63 9.94
CA ASP A 48 -7.34 -13.17 9.76
C ASP A 48 -8.41 -12.44 10.61
N GLY A 49 -9.56 -13.08 10.87
CA GLY A 49 -10.65 -12.45 11.61
C GLY A 49 -10.41 -12.29 13.12
N ALA A 50 -9.56 -13.13 13.74
CA ALA A 50 -9.33 -13.09 15.18
C ALA A 50 -8.22 -12.09 15.55
N ASP A 51 -7.11 -12.11 14.82
CA ASP A 51 -5.98 -11.20 15.04
C ASP A 51 -6.26 -9.75 14.58
N ALA A 52 -7.30 -9.55 13.77
CA ALA A 52 -7.80 -8.22 13.41
C ALA A 52 -8.42 -7.44 14.59
N LEU A 53 -9.04 -8.10 15.58
CA LEU A 53 -9.70 -7.38 16.68
C LEU A 53 -8.69 -6.61 17.57
N PRO A 54 -7.55 -7.19 18.00
CA PRO A 54 -6.46 -6.44 18.64
C PRO A 54 -5.85 -5.35 17.74
N LEU A 55 -5.76 -5.60 16.43
CA LEU A 55 -5.21 -4.66 15.46
C LEU A 55 -6.05 -3.38 15.35
N LEU A 56 -7.38 -3.52 15.35
CA LEU A 56 -8.30 -2.41 15.11
C LEU A 56 -8.70 -1.64 16.39
N ALA A 57 -8.25 -2.08 17.56
CA ALA A 57 -8.58 -1.51 18.88
C ALA A 57 -8.09 -0.06 19.15
N ALA A 58 -7.55 0.63 18.14
CA ALA A 58 -7.15 2.04 18.24
C ALA A 58 -8.31 3.04 18.07
N VAL A 59 -9.44 2.56 17.54
CA VAL A 59 -10.71 3.29 17.38
C VAL A 59 -11.84 2.58 18.15
N ALA A 60 -13.00 3.22 18.25
CA ALA A 60 -14.22 2.63 18.81
C ALA A 60 -14.61 1.33 18.09
N ALA A 61 -15.19 0.37 18.84
CA ALA A 61 -15.46 -0.98 18.33
C ALA A 61 -16.59 -1.05 17.27
N ASP A 62 -17.40 0.00 17.17
CA ASP A 62 -18.45 0.21 16.15
C ASP A 62 -17.98 1.05 14.95
N ALA A 63 -16.72 1.51 14.96
CA ALA A 63 -16.12 2.23 13.84
C ALA A 63 -16.06 1.37 12.56
N GLN A 64 -16.10 2.05 11.42
CA GLN A 64 -16.04 1.38 10.11
C GLN A 64 -14.71 0.64 9.91
N ASP A 65 -14.77 -0.62 9.46
CA ASP A 65 -13.63 -1.43 9.02
C ASP A 65 -12.70 -0.62 8.07
N PRO A 66 -11.37 -0.62 8.25
CA PRO A 66 -10.44 0.08 7.36
C PRO A 66 -10.59 -0.29 5.88
N GLY A 67 -10.85 -1.58 5.58
CA GLY A 67 -11.15 -2.00 4.22
C GLY A 67 -12.43 -1.35 3.69
N ALA A 68 -13.46 -1.24 4.54
CA ALA A 68 -14.72 -0.59 4.21
C ALA A 68 -14.54 0.91 3.99
N VAL A 69 -13.71 1.61 4.77
CA VAL A 69 -13.37 3.04 4.53
C VAL A 69 -12.79 3.22 3.13
N VAL A 70 -11.81 2.40 2.75
CA VAL A 70 -11.18 2.41 1.42
C VAL A 70 -12.20 2.08 0.30
N ARG A 71 -13.14 1.16 0.54
CA ARG A 71 -14.23 0.84 -0.39
C ARG A 71 -15.23 2.01 -0.53
N THR A 72 -15.62 2.68 0.56
CA THR A 72 -16.49 3.88 0.54
C THR A 72 -15.83 5.01 -0.23
N TYR A 73 -14.55 5.27 0.05
CA TYR A 73 -13.75 6.27 -0.67
C TYR A 73 -13.74 6.02 -2.19
N ALA A 74 -13.53 4.77 -2.61
CA ALA A 74 -13.56 4.38 -4.02
C ALA A 74 -14.94 4.59 -4.69
N VAL A 75 -16.04 4.40 -3.94
CA VAL A 75 -17.41 4.73 -4.41
C VAL A 75 -17.59 6.23 -4.65
N HIS A 76 -17.04 7.08 -3.78
CA HIS A 76 -17.06 8.53 -3.99
C HIS A 76 -16.22 8.95 -5.20
N LEU A 77 -15.06 8.32 -5.45
CA LEU A 77 -14.27 8.53 -6.66
C LEU A 77 -15.05 8.15 -7.94
N LEU A 78 -15.71 6.98 -7.95
CA LEU A 78 -16.55 6.52 -9.07
C LEU A 78 -17.68 7.52 -9.38
N ARG A 79 -18.32 8.06 -8.33
CA ARG A 79 -19.39 9.06 -8.44
C ARG A 79 -18.88 10.48 -8.69
N ARG A 80 -17.55 10.70 -8.69
CA ARG A 80 -16.88 12.00 -8.80
C ARG A 80 -17.25 12.98 -7.67
N GLU A 81 -17.62 12.45 -6.51
CA GLU A 81 -17.96 13.19 -5.29
C GLU A 81 -16.67 13.55 -4.52
N PHE A 82 -15.79 14.36 -5.13
CA PHE A 82 -14.44 14.60 -4.59
C PHE A 82 -14.45 15.18 -3.17
N ASP A 83 -15.37 16.07 -2.82
CA ASP A 83 -15.48 16.61 -1.46
C ASP A 83 -15.75 15.52 -0.40
N LYS A 84 -16.54 14.48 -0.75
CA LYS A 84 -16.79 13.32 0.12
C LYS A 84 -15.60 12.35 0.15
N ALA A 85 -14.91 12.21 -0.98
CA ALA A 85 -13.68 11.44 -1.06
C ALA A 85 -12.58 12.07 -0.20
N ASP A 86 -12.44 13.41 -0.21
CA ASP A 86 -11.46 14.15 0.56
C ASP A 86 -11.78 14.19 2.06
N ALA A 87 -13.07 14.14 2.45
CA ALA A 87 -13.47 13.92 3.83
C ALA A 87 -13.04 12.55 4.41
N SER A 88 -12.59 11.61 3.57
CA SER A 88 -12.01 10.33 4.03
C SER A 88 -10.53 10.45 4.43
N TRP A 89 -9.88 11.60 4.21
CA TRP A 89 -8.46 11.82 4.50
C TRP A 89 -8.25 12.57 5.82
N MET A 90 -7.19 12.20 6.55
CA MET A 90 -6.76 12.87 7.79
C MET A 90 -6.37 14.33 7.51
N VAL A 91 -5.75 14.57 6.36
CA VAL A 91 -5.55 15.91 5.79
C VAL A 91 -5.97 15.83 4.33
N ALA A 92 -7.02 16.57 3.96
CA ALA A 92 -7.50 16.62 2.59
C ALA A 92 -6.37 17.03 1.62
N PRO A 93 -6.02 16.20 0.61
CA PRO A 93 -4.92 16.50 -0.28
C PRO A 93 -5.26 17.68 -1.21
N PRO A 94 -4.31 18.58 -1.52
CA PRO A 94 -4.55 19.64 -2.50
C PRO A 94 -4.94 19.08 -3.87
N PRO A 95 -5.75 19.80 -4.68
CA PRO A 95 -6.17 19.34 -6.00
C PRO A 95 -5.00 18.88 -6.87
N GLY A 96 -5.08 17.64 -7.36
CA GLY A 96 -4.03 17.01 -8.18
C GLY A 96 -2.76 16.56 -7.44
N ARG A 97 -2.71 16.66 -6.10
CA ARG A 97 -1.56 16.25 -5.26
C ARG A 97 -1.88 15.14 -4.25
N ALA A 98 -3.03 14.48 -4.36
CA ALA A 98 -3.28 13.26 -3.60
C ALA A 98 -2.29 12.16 -4.02
N ASP A 99 -1.91 11.27 -3.10
CA ASP A 99 -1.01 10.15 -3.42
C ASP A 99 -1.61 9.19 -4.47
N ASP A 100 -2.95 9.19 -4.60
CA ASP A 100 -3.70 8.47 -5.62
C ASP A 100 -4.21 9.38 -6.77
N ALA A 101 -3.54 10.51 -7.02
CA ALA A 101 -3.89 11.44 -8.09
C ALA A 101 -3.98 10.78 -9.48
N ALA A 102 -3.30 9.66 -9.72
CA ALA A 102 -3.46 8.85 -10.93
C ALA A 102 -4.89 8.30 -11.10
N LEU A 103 -5.51 7.83 -10.02
CA LEU A 103 -6.88 7.31 -10.00
C LEU A 103 -7.90 8.45 -10.12
N ARG A 104 -7.70 9.54 -9.37
CA ARG A 104 -8.52 10.77 -9.44
C ARG A 104 -8.41 11.49 -10.81
N GLY A 105 -7.28 11.31 -11.48
CA GLY A 105 -6.94 11.88 -12.79
C GLY A 105 -7.64 11.21 -13.96
N LEU A 106 -8.22 10.02 -13.77
CA LEU A 106 -8.94 9.32 -14.83
C LEU A 106 -10.17 10.12 -15.30
N ARG A 107 -10.55 9.86 -16.55
CA ARG A 107 -11.70 10.48 -17.24
C ARG A 107 -12.60 9.38 -17.75
N GLU A 108 -13.88 9.71 -17.90
CA GLU A 108 -14.90 8.80 -18.44
C GLU A 108 -14.97 7.43 -17.76
N VAL A 109 -14.70 7.38 -16.45
CA VAL A 109 -14.82 6.17 -15.63
C VAL A 109 -16.27 5.68 -15.68
N ARG A 110 -16.45 4.41 -16.04
CA ARG A 110 -17.75 3.72 -16.14
C ARG A 110 -17.92 2.68 -15.03
N ASP A 111 -16.83 2.05 -14.63
CA ASP A 111 -16.76 1.12 -13.51
C ASP A 111 -15.44 1.30 -12.75
N LEU A 112 -15.48 1.14 -11.43
CA LEU A 112 -14.31 1.15 -10.54
C LEU A 112 -14.55 0.11 -9.46
N LYS A 113 -13.80 -0.99 -9.54
CA LYS A 113 -13.80 -2.06 -8.54
C LYS A 113 -12.50 -2.03 -7.75
N ILE A 114 -12.63 -2.00 -6.43
CA ILE A 114 -11.51 -2.13 -5.49
C ILE A 114 -11.69 -3.39 -4.65
N ASN A 115 -10.67 -4.23 -4.63
CA ASN A 115 -10.55 -5.33 -3.68
C ASN A 115 -9.52 -4.91 -2.62
N THR A 116 -9.85 -5.13 -1.35
CA THR A 116 -8.99 -4.86 -0.20
C THR A 116 -8.62 -6.17 0.46
N ASP A 117 -7.34 -6.36 0.79
CA ASP A 117 -6.87 -7.48 1.60
C ASP A 117 -6.86 -7.10 3.10
N ALA A 118 -6.51 -8.04 3.99
CA ALA A 118 -6.51 -7.80 5.44
C ALA A 118 -5.59 -6.62 5.83
N PRO A 119 -6.00 -5.74 6.78
CA PRO A 119 -5.14 -4.67 7.26
C PRO A 119 -3.88 -5.20 7.95
N VAL A 120 -2.75 -4.50 7.78
CA VAL A 120 -1.44 -4.89 8.34
C VAL A 120 -0.90 -3.72 9.18
N PRO A 121 -0.37 -3.96 10.41
CA PRO A 121 0.25 -2.88 11.19
C PRO A 121 1.51 -2.37 10.51
N ARG A 122 1.74 -1.05 10.59
CA ARG A 122 2.94 -0.37 10.09
C ARG A 122 3.70 0.41 11.16
N ASP A 123 3.25 0.36 12.40
CA ASP A 123 4.02 0.80 13.56
C ASP A 123 4.28 -0.36 14.56
N ARG A 124 4.77 -0.04 15.76
CA ARG A 124 5.03 -0.98 16.87
C ARG A 124 4.25 -0.62 18.13
N GLN A 125 3.24 0.23 18.03
CA GLN A 125 2.37 0.64 19.13
C GLN A 125 1.30 -0.43 19.38
N GLN A 126 0.78 -0.47 20.60
CA GLN A 126 -0.33 -1.32 20.98
C GLN A 126 -1.35 -0.47 21.75
N PRO A 127 -2.55 -0.21 21.18
CA PRO A 127 -2.98 -0.58 19.83
C PRO A 127 -2.17 0.14 18.73
N THR A 128 -2.14 -0.42 17.51
CA THR A 128 -1.44 0.19 16.36
C THR A 128 -2.19 1.45 15.91
N HIS A 129 -1.47 2.54 15.63
CA HIS A 129 -2.08 3.80 15.15
C HIS A 129 -1.88 4.03 13.66
N LEU A 130 -1.03 3.24 13.00
CA LEU A 130 -0.83 3.25 11.56
C LEU A 130 -1.01 1.83 11.01
N ILE A 131 -2.05 1.67 10.19
CA ILE A 131 -2.32 0.43 9.47
C ILE A 131 -2.21 0.66 7.96
N GLU A 132 -1.92 -0.40 7.22
CA GLU A 132 -1.91 -0.41 5.77
C GLU A 132 -2.90 -1.45 5.25
N VAL A 133 -3.79 -1.03 4.36
CA VAL A 133 -4.76 -1.87 3.68
C VAL A 133 -4.25 -2.09 2.26
N PRO A 134 -3.78 -3.30 1.90
CA PRO A 134 -3.36 -3.61 0.55
C PRO A 134 -4.58 -3.62 -0.40
N VAL A 135 -4.40 -3.13 -1.62
CA VAL A 135 -5.48 -2.98 -2.59
C VAL A 135 -5.11 -3.43 -3.99
N ARG A 136 -6.13 -3.94 -4.68
CA ARG A 136 -6.11 -4.33 -6.09
C ARG A 136 -7.31 -3.67 -6.77
N ILE A 137 -7.06 -2.76 -7.69
CA ILE A 137 -8.06 -1.87 -8.30
C ILE A 137 -8.15 -2.19 -9.79
N ARG A 138 -9.38 -2.27 -10.30
CA ARG A 138 -9.70 -2.28 -11.72
C ARG A 138 -10.58 -1.07 -12.03
N VAL A 139 -10.19 -0.30 -13.03
CA VAL A 139 -10.99 0.82 -13.54
C VAL A 139 -11.31 0.58 -15.00
N THR A 140 -12.58 0.70 -15.38
CA THR A 140 -13.02 0.64 -16.77
C THR A 140 -13.45 2.03 -17.20
N THR A 141 -12.80 2.60 -18.22
CA THR A 141 -13.17 3.87 -18.85
C THR A 141 -13.98 3.62 -20.12
N ALA A 142 -14.35 4.67 -20.86
CA ALA A 142 -14.96 4.54 -22.18
C ALA A 142 -14.05 3.86 -23.24
N THR A 143 -12.73 3.86 -23.05
CA THR A 143 -11.75 3.45 -24.07
C THR A 143 -10.84 2.30 -23.65
N THR A 144 -10.67 2.04 -22.35
CA THR A 144 -9.73 1.02 -21.85
C THR A 144 -10.11 0.50 -20.47
N THR A 145 -9.48 -0.60 -20.05
CA THR A 145 -9.44 -1.06 -18.66
C THR A 145 -8.02 -0.89 -18.13
N VAL A 146 -7.86 -0.21 -16.99
CA VAL A 146 -6.57 -0.05 -16.30
C VAL A 146 -6.63 -0.79 -14.96
N ARG A 147 -5.51 -1.39 -14.55
CA ARG A 147 -5.36 -2.03 -13.25
C ARG A 147 -4.31 -1.31 -12.42
N TYR A 148 -4.53 -1.23 -11.11
CA TYR A 148 -3.55 -0.72 -10.15
C TYR A 148 -3.43 -1.70 -8.98
N ASN A 149 -2.21 -1.88 -8.51
CA ASN A 149 -1.92 -2.53 -7.23
C ASN A 149 -1.30 -1.50 -6.29
N GLY A 150 -1.45 -1.69 -4.98
CA GLY A 150 -0.95 -0.72 -4.04
C GLY A 150 -1.47 -0.90 -2.62
N TRP A 151 -1.52 0.21 -1.89
CA TRP A 151 -2.07 0.27 -0.55
C TRP A 151 -2.63 1.65 -0.21
N TYR A 152 -3.50 1.68 0.79
CA TYR A 152 -3.86 2.89 1.54
C TYR A 152 -3.41 2.73 2.99
N ARG A 153 -2.82 3.78 3.57
CA ARG A 153 -2.49 3.82 5.00
C ARG A 153 -3.53 4.64 5.73
N LEU A 154 -4.02 4.08 6.84
CA LEU A 154 -5.04 4.71 7.67
C LEU A 154 -4.53 4.90 9.09
N VAL A 155 -5.05 5.94 9.73
CA VAL A 155 -4.78 6.33 11.11
C VAL A 155 -6.11 6.61 11.82
N PRO A 156 -6.21 6.47 13.16
CA PRO A 156 -7.37 6.95 13.90
C PRO A 156 -7.55 8.46 13.71
N ASP A 157 -8.79 8.91 13.61
CA ASP A 157 -9.10 10.33 13.75
C ASP A 157 -8.75 10.83 15.18
N PRO A 158 -8.65 12.16 15.42
CA PRO A 158 -8.30 12.71 16.73
C PRO A 158 -9.22 12.27 17.88
N GLN A 159 -10.48 11.93 17.61
CA GLN A 159 -11.46 11.45 18.59
C GLN A 159 -11.47 9.91 18.74
N ARG A 160 -10.68 9.18 17.94
CA ARG A 160 -10.64 7.70 17.91
C ARG A 160 -12.01 7.05 17.63
N SER A 161 -12.81 7.73 16.84
CA SER A 161 -14.16 7.34 16.39
C SER A 161 -14.15 6.68 15.00
N ALA A 162 -13.15 6.97 14.16
CA ALA A 162 -13.08 6.52 12.78
C ALA A 162 -11.63 6.34 12.32
N TRP A 163 -11.45 5.60 11.22
CA TRP A 163 -10.19 5.54 10.47
C TRP A 163 -10.21 6.57 9.33
N LEU A 164 -9.10 7.30 9.17
CA LEU A 164 -8.89 8.28 8.10
C LEU A 164 -7.66 7.92 7.28
N ILE A 165 -7.71 8.15 5.96
CA ILE A 165 -6.60 7.93 5.04
C ILE A 165 -5.50 8.97 5.33
N GLN A 166 -4.31 8.50 5.66
CA GLN A 166 -3.12 9.34 5.84
C GLN A 166 -2.34 9.48 4.53
N SER A 167 -2.15 8.37 3.80
CA SER A 167 -1.37 8.31 2.58
C SER A 167 -1.77 7.11 1.72
N ALA A 168 -1.34 7.09 0.47
CA ALA A 168 -1.50 5.93 -0.42
C ALA A 168 -0.23 5.66 -1.24
N ASN A 169 -0.19 4.50 -1.88
CA ASN A 169 0.70 4.26 -3.01
C ASN A 169 -0.01 3.37 -4.00
N LEU A 170 -0.29 3.86 -5.21
CA LEU A 170 -0.89 3.08 -6.28
C LEU A 170 0.04 3.05 -7.48
N GLN A 171 0.28 1.86 -8.03
CA GLN A 171 1.13 1.64 -9.20
C GLN A 171 0.30 0.97 -10.29
N PRO A 172 0.34 1.46 -11.54
CA PRO A 172 -0.33 0.80 -12.65
C PRO A 172 0.31 -0.57 -12.90
N VAL A 173 -0.52 -1.57 -13.19
CA VAL A 173 -0.07 -2.91 -13.57
C VAL A 173 -0.10 -3.00 -15.08
N LEU A 174 1.02 -3.42 -15.68
CA LEU A 174 1.09 -3.83 -17.08
C LEU A 174 0.71 -5.31 -17.16
N ASP A 175 -0.10 -5.66 -18.17
CA ASP A 175 -0.44 -7.03 -18.55
C ASP A 175 0.60 -7.59 -19.54
#